data_AF-A0A2V6PC60-F1
#
_entry.id   AF-A0A2V6PC60-F1
#
_cell.length_a   1.000
_cell.length_b   1.000
_cell.length_c   1.000
_cell.angle_alpha   90.00
_cell.angle_beta   90.00
_cell.angle_gamma   90.00
#
_symmetry.space_group_name_H-M   'P 1'
#
loop_
_entity.id
_entity.type
_entity.pdbx_description
1 polymer ?
#
loop_
_entity_poly.entity_id
_entity_poly.type
_entity_poly.pdbx_seq_one_letter_code
_entity_poly.pdbx_strand_id
1 'polypeptide(L)' 'MARFALATAFASLVLICVGGLVTSHDAGMAVPDWPSTFGDNLFFFPISRWVGGVFYEHTHRLVASGVGM' A
#
# COMPACT_ATOMS: atom_id res chain seq x y z
N MET A 1 -15.95 -12.14 -18.76
CA MET A 1 -16.18 -10.94 -17.93
C MET A 1 -16.19 -11.28 -16.44
N ALA A 2 -16.91 -12.31 -15.98
CA ALA A 2 -16.93 -12.72 -14.56
C ALA A 2 -15.53 -12.96 -13.93
N ARG A 3 -14.58 -13.52 -14.68
CA ARG A 3 -13.20 -13.77 -14.18
C ARG A 3 -12.46 -12.50 -13.76
N PHE A 4 -12.61 -11.41 -14.52
CA PHE A 4 -11.97 -10.14 -14.22
C PHE A 4 -12.68 -9.45 -13.05
N ALA A 5 -14.02 -9.49 -13.03
CA ALA A 5 -14.79 -8.98 -11.90
C ALA A 5 -14.43 -9.66 -10.57
N LEU A 6 -14.28 -10.99 -10.57
CA LEU A 6 -13.84 -11.74 -9.39
C LEU A 6 -12.40 -11.40 -9.00
N ALA A 7 -11.50 -11.27 -9.97
CA ALA A 7 -10.11 -10.88 -9.71
C ALA A 7 -10.02 -9.49 -9.08
N THR A 8 -10.71 -8.49 -9.65
CA THR A 8 -10.74 -7.13 -9.10
C THR A 8 -11.40 -7.10 -7.73
N ALA A 9 -12.51 -7.82 -7.52
CA ALA A 9 -13.16 -7.87 -6.20
C ALA A 9 -12.24 -8.48 -5.14
N PHE A 10 -11.53 -9.57 -5.47
CA PHE A 10 -10.57 -10.18 -4.57
C PHE A 10 -9.36 -9.28 -4.30
N ALA A 11 -8.82 -8.63 -5.34
CA ALA A 11 -7.69 -7.72 -5.21
C ALA A 11 -8.05 -6.50 -4.34
N SER A 12 -9.26 -5.95 -4.51
CA SER A 12 -9.80 -4.89 -3.64
C SER A 12 -10.01 -5.36 -2.20
N LEU A 13 -10.46 -6.60 -2.00
CA LEU A 13 -10.59 -7.17 -0.65
C LEU A 13 -9.23 -7.24 0.06
N VAL A 14 -8.19 -7.72 -0.65
CA VAL A 14 -6.82 -7.73 -0.13
C VAL A 14 -6.35 -6.31 0.19
N LEU A 15 -6.58 -5.35 -0.70
CA LEU A 15 -6.22 -3.94 -0.47
C LEU A 15 -6.88 -3.38 0.80
N ILE A 16 -8.16 -3.68 1.03
CA ILE A 16 -8.89 -3.29 2.23
C ILE A 16 -8.25 -3.90 3.48
N CYS A 17 -7.90 -5.18 3.45
CA CYS A 17 -7.23 -5.83 4.57
C CYS A 17 -5.87 -5.17 4.89
N VAL A 18 -5.06 -4.89 3.86
CA VAL A 18 -3.77 -4.22 4.03
C VAL A 18 -3.95 -2.79 4.56
N GLY A 19 -4.96 -2.05 4.08
CA GLY A 19 -5.31 -0.73 4.63
C GLY A 19 -5.76 -0.79 6.08
N GLY A 20 -6.48 -1.85 6.47
CA GLY A 20 -6.84 -2.12 7.86
C GLY A 20 -5.61 -2.25 8.77
N LEU A 21 -4.54 -2.91 8.30
CA LEU A 21 -3.28 -3.00 9.04
C LEU A 21 -2.63 -1.63 9.27
N VAL A 22 -2.71 -0.73 8.29
CA VAL A 22 -2.20 0.65 8.45
C VAL A 22 -2.89 1.34 9.62
N THR A 23 -4.22 1.25 9.69
CA THR A 23 -5.00 1.84 10.79
C THR A 23 -4.73 1.15 12.12
N SER A 24 -4.66 -0.18 12.16
CA SER A 24 -4.42 -0.92 13.41
C SER A 24 -3.03 -0.69 14.01
N HIS A 25 -2.05 -0.32 13.18
CA HIS A 25 -0.69 0.01 13.61
C HIS A 25 -0.44 1.52 13.73
N ASP A 26 -1.50 2.35 13.69
CA ASP A 26 -1.43 3.83 13.68
C ASP A 26 -0.41 4.38 12.67
N ALA A 27 -0.26 3.67 11.54
CA ALA A 27 0.77 3.93 10.54
C ALA A 27 0.28 4.87 9.43
N GLY A 28 -0.90 5.47 9.55
CA GLY A 28 -1.51 6.29 8.48
C GLY A 28 -0.83 7.63 8.20
N MET A 29 0.14 8.01 9.03
CA MET A 29 0.96 9.22 8.90
C MET A 29 2.45 8.88 8.99
N ALA A 30 2.84 7.64 8.70
CA ALA A 30 4.22 7.19 8.78
C ALA A 30 5.08 7.76 7.65
N VAL A 31 4.49 8.05 6.49
CA VAL A 31 5.11 8.72 5.34
C VAL A 31 4.46 10.10 5.16
N PRO A 32 5.23 11.20 5.25
CA PRO A 32 4.66 12.55 5.20
C PRO A 32 4.32 13.03 3.79
N ASP A 33 4.75 12.32 2.75
CA ASP A 33 4.66 12.75 1.34
C ASP A 33 3.94 11.75 0.42
N TRP A 34 3.41 12.28 -0.68
CA TRP A 34 2.77 11.54 -1.77
C TRP A 34 2.91 12.33 -3.09
N PRO A 35 3.15 11.71 -4.25
CA PRO A 35 3.20 10.27 -4.55
C PRO A 35 4.55 9.60 -4.21
N SER A 36 5.59 10.37 -3.87
CA SER A 36 6.88 9.86 -3.40
C SER A 36 6.80 9.26 -1.98
N THR A 37 7.85 8.57 -1.55
CA THR A 37 8.06 8.11 -0.16
C THR A 37 9.41 8.64 0.32
N PHE A 38 9.38 9.63 1.23
CA PHE A 38 10.54 10.40 1.68
C PHE A 38 11.35 11.03 0.54
N GLY A 39 10.68 11.52 -0.50
CA GLY A 39 11.30 12.11 -1.68
C GLY A 39 11.83 11.09 -2.71
N ASP A 40 11.76 9.79 -2.41
CA ASP A 40 12.08 8.73 -3.38
C ASP A 40 10.84 8.25 -4.15
N ASN A 41 11.08 7.66 -5.32
CA ASN A 41 10.02 7.04 -6.10
C ASN A 41 9.33 5.93 -5.30
N LEU A 42 7.99 5.88 -5.37
CA LEU A 42 7.16 4.91 -4.66
C LEU A 42 7.60 3.46 -4.88
N PHE A 43 8.00 3.11 -6.12
CA PHE A 43 8.41 1.74 -6.46
C PHE A 43 9.88 1.42 -6.15
N PHE A 44 10.72 2.43 -5.97
CA PHE A 44 12.16 2.27 -5.77
C PHE A 44 12.62 2.62 -4.35
N PHE A 45 11.68 2.79 -3.42
CA PHE A 45 12.00 3.06 -2.03
C PHE A 45 12.72 1.85 -1.41
N PRO A 46 13.95 2.01 -0.87
CA PRO A 46 14.79 0.92 -0.42
C PRO A 46 14.17 0.18 0.78
N ILE A 47 14.16 -1.15 0.69
CA ILE A 47 13.60 -2.07 1.69
C ILE A 47 14.24 -1.87 3.07
N SER A 48 15.51 -1.45 3.13
CA SER A 48 16.20 -1.16 4.39
C SER A 48 15.53 -0.07 5.24
N ARG A 49 14.67 0.78 4.64
CA ARG A 49 13.93 1.84 5.33
C ARG A 49 12.45 1.49 5.59
N TRP A 50 12.02 0.28 5.26
CA TRP A 50 10.66 -0.20 5.56
C TRP A 50 10.59 -0.68 7.01
N VAL A 51 10.73 0.26 7.95
CA VAL A 51 10.80 -0.03 9.38
C VAL A 51 9.60 0.57 10.11
N GLY A 52 9.00 -0.20 11.01
CA GLY A 52 7.85 0.25 11.81
C GLY A 52 6.62 0.57 10.97
N GLY A 53 5.96 1.70 11.24
CA GLY A 53 4.76 2.15 10.52
C GLY A 53 4.96 2.31 9.01
N VAL A 54 6.18 2.68 8.58
CA VAL A 54 6.51 2.87 7.16
C VAL A 54 6.29 1.58 6.36
N PHE A 55 6.56 0.41 6.95
CA PHE A 55 6.33 -0.88 6.28
C PHE A 55 4.85 -1.05 5.90
N TYR A 56 3.94 -0.78 6.84
CA TYR A 56 2.51 -0.94 6.64
C TYR A 56 1.97 0.06 5.62
N GLU A 57 2.30 1.34 5.78
CA GLU A 57 1.82 2.39 4.88
C GLU A 57 2.38 2.21 3.46
N HIS A 58 3.67 1.95 3.33
CA HIS A 58 4.31 1.80 2.02
C HIS A 58 3.82 0.54 1.29
N THR A 59 3.66 -0.58 1.99
CA THR A 59 3.08 -1.80 1.41
C THR A 59 1.63 -1.56 0.95
N HIS A 60 0.82 -0.85 1.74
CA HIS A 60 -0.54 -0.48 1.34
C HIS A 60 -0.55 0.35 0.05
N ARG A 61 0.33 1.35 -0.06
CA ARG A 61 0.44 2.22 -1.24
C ARG A 61 0.85 1.43 -2.50
N LEU A 62 1.80 0.49 -2.38
CA LEU A 62 2.22 -0.37 -3.49
C LEU A 62 1.09 -1.29 -3.97
N VAL A 63 0.36 -1.92 -3.03
CA VAL A 63 -0.78 -2.78 -3.37
C VAL A 63 -1.88 -1.95 -4.03
N ALA A 64 -2.15 -0.73 -3.54
CA ALA A 64 -3.14 0.17 -4.14
C ALA A 64 -2.81 0.52 -5.59
N SER A 65 -1.54 0.84 -5.89
CA SER A 65 -1.08 1.09 -7.26
C SER A 65 -1.24 -0.13 -8.17
N GLY A 66 -1.02 -1.34 -7.65
CA GLY A 66 -1.22 -2.57 -8.40
C GLY A 66 -2.69 -2.88 -8.69
N VAL A 67 -3.59 -2.64 -7.73
CA VAL A 67 -5.05 -2.86 -7.89
C VAL A 67 -5.68 -1.86 -8.85
N GLY A 68 -5.12 -0.65 -8.97
CA GLY A 68 -5.63 0.41 -9.83
C GLY A 68 -5.32 0.26 -11.33
N MET A 69 -4.48 -0.71 -11.72
CA MET A 69 -4.13 -1.02 -13.12
C MET A 69 -5.04 -2.13 -13.69
#